data_AF-W4V7M7-F1
#
_entry.id   AF-W4V7M7-F1
#
_cell.length_a   1.000
_cell.length_b   1.000
_cell.length_c   1.000
_cell.angle_alpha   90.00
_cell.angle_beta   90.00
_cell.angle_gamma   90.00
#
_symmetry.space_group_name_H-M   'P 1'
#
loop_
_entity.id
_entity.type
_entity.pdbx_description
1 polymer ?
#
loop_
_entity_poly.entity_id
_entity_poly.type
_entity_poly.pdbx_seq_one_letter_code
_entity_poly.pdbx_strand_id
1 'polypeptide(L)' 'MAICIGLELSPTYSEEILKLAGYTLNNTPQQLAYKKLIHSYRGHSIYECNEVLEALGLSPLCAKAYKEMIS' A
#
# COMPACT_ATOMS: atom_id res chain seq x y z
N MET A 1 -5.39 -2.49 1.18
CA MET A 1 -3.97 -2.22 0.85
C MET A 1 -3.11 -2.05 2.09
N ALA A 2 -3.35 -1.05 2.94
CA ALA A 2 -2.57 -0.82 4.16
C ALA A 2 -2.45 -2.08 5.04
N ILE A 3 -3.52 -2.86 5.18
CA ILE A 3 -3.52 -4.15 5.92
C ILE A 3 -2.54 -5.15 5.30
N CYS A 4 -2.52 -5.31 3.97
CA CYS A 4 -1.63 -6.25 3.29
C CYS A 4 -0.16 -5.91 3.49
N ILE A 5 0.16 -4.61 3.45
CA ILE A 5 1.52 -4.10 3.63
C ILE A 5 1.93 -4.18 5.11
N GLY A 6 1.06 -3.73 6.03
CA GLY A 6 1.35 -3.75 7.47
C GLY A 6 1.46 -5.14 8.09
N LEU A 7 0.81 -6.15 7.49
CA LEU A 7 0.92 -7.55 7.89
C LEU A 7 1.99 -8.31 7.09
N GLU A 8 2.73 -7.64 6.21
CA GLU A 8 3.76 -8.23 5.33
C GLU A 8 3.29 -9.49 4.56
N LEU A 9 2.03 -9.47 4.13
CA LEU A 9 1.43 -10.59 3.42
C LEU A 9 2.22 -10.87 2.12
N SER A 10 2.31 -12.13 1.72
CA SER A 10 2.93 -12.48 0.44
C SER A 10 2.15 -11.82 -0.70
N PRO A 11 2.78 -11.58 -1.87
CA PRO A 11 2.08 -11.01 -3.01
C PRO A 11 0.84 -11.79 -3.41
N THR A 12 0.95 -13.12 -3.46
CA THR A 12 -0.15 -14.03 -3.80
C THR A 12 -1.32 -13.87 -2.83
N TYR A 13 -1.05 -13.83 -1.52
CA TYR A 13 -2.11 -13.73 -0.52
C TYR A 13 -2.74 -12.33 -0.47
N SER A 14 -1.93 -11.30 -0.70
CA SER A 14 -2.42 -9.91 -0.85
C SER A 14 -3.39 -9.80 -2.03
N GLU A 15 -3.04 -10.38 -3.18
CA GLU A 15 -3.90 -10.37 -4.37
C GLU A 15 -5.20 -11.15 -4.16
N GLU A 16 -5.15 -12.31 -3.49
CA GLU A 16 -6.35 -13.08 -3.13
C GLU A 16 -7.29 -12.30 -2.22
N ILE A 17 -6.78 -11.71 -1.14
CA ILE A 17 -7.60 -10.90 -0.22
C ILE A 17 -8.24 -9.71 -0.95
N LEU A 18 -7.46 -9.01 -1.77
CA LEU A 18 -7.98 -7.86 -2.52
C LEU A 18 -9.06 -8.30 -3.50
N LYS A 19 -8.87 -9.43 -4.19
CA LYS A 19 -9.88 -10.01 -5.08
C LYS A 19 -11.15 -10.41 -4.32
N LEU A 20 -11.02 -11.07 -3.16
CA LEU A 20 -12.17 -11.44 -2.31
C LEU A 20 -12.93 -10.22 -1.81
N ALA A 21 -12.24 -9.12 -1.55
CA ALA A 21 -12.83 -7.84 -1.17
C ALA A 21 -13.37 -7.02 -2.37
N GLY A 22 -13.32 -7.56 -3.59
CA GLY A 22 -13.86 -6.91 -4.80
C GLY A 22 -12.96 -5.83 -5.41
N TYR A 23 -11.68 -5.78 -5.04
CA TYR A 23 -10.72 -4.83 -5.59
C TYR A 23 -9.88 -5.41 -6.73
N THR A 24 -9.64 -4.60 -7.77
CA THR A 24 -8.69 -4.87 -8.85
C THR A 24 -7.64 -3.76 -8.93
N LEU A 25 -6.36 -4.13 -9.07
CA LEU A 25 -5.24 -3.18 -8.99
C LEU A 25 -4.68 -2.67 -10.34
N ASN A 26 -5.43 -2.74 -11.44
CA ASN A 26 -4.87 -2.46 -12.77
C ASN A 26 -5.49 -1.27 -13.52
N ASN A 27 -6.40 -0.50 -12.90
CA ASN A 27 -7.24 0.44 -13.64
C ASN A 27 -6.84 1.91 -13.45
N THR A 28 -5.98 2.23 -12.47
CA THR A 28 -5.52 3.60 -12.21
C THR A 28 -4.02 3.63 -11.86
N PRO A 29 -3.32 4.78 -12.04
CA PRO A 29 -1.94 4.93 -11.59
C PRO A 29 -1.74 4.59 -10.11
N GLN A 30 -2.70 4.99 -9.27
CA GLN A 30 -2.75 4.64 -7.84
C GLN A 30 -2.71 3.12 -7.63
N GLN A 31 -3.56 2.40 -8.36
CA GLN A 31 -3.69 0.96 -8.25
C GLN A 31 -2.45 0.22 -8.78
N LEU A 32 -1.81 0.73 -9.84
CA LEU A 32 -0.55 0.20 -10.35
C LEU A 32 0.59 0.40 -9.34
N ALA A 33 0.66 1.56 -8.70
CA ALA A 33 1.64 1.82 -7.64
C ALA A 33 1.44 0.86 -6.46
N TYR A 34 0.18 0.65 -6.05
CA TYR A 34 -0.18 -0.34 -5.04
C TYR A 34 0.28 -1.76 -5.39
N LYS A 35 0.10 -2.19 -6.65
CA LYS A 35 0.60 -3.48 -7.12
C LYS A 35 2.13 -3.54 -7.03
N LYS A 36 2.82 -2.48 -7.44
CA LYS A 36 4.29 -2.36 -7.30
C LYS A 36 4.74 -2.48 -5.85
N LEU A 37 4.05 -1.85 -4.91
CA LEU A 37 4.40 -1.93 -3.49
C LEU A 37 4.28 -3.36 -2.95
N ILE A 38 3.19 -4.07 -3.28
CA ILE A 38 2.99 -5.48 -2.90
C ILE A 38 4.14 -6.38 -3.40
N HIS A 39 4.56 -6.18 -4.65
CA HIS A 39 5.52 -7.08 -5.31
C HIS A 39 6.98 -6.71 -5.05
N SER A 40 7.29 -5.44 -4.76
CA SER A 40 8.68 -4.95 -4.75
C SER A 40 9.12 -4.27 -3.46
N TYR A 41 8.20 -3.93 -2.54
CA TYR A 41 8.50 -3.18 -1.31
C TYR A 41 8.21 -3.99 -0.04
N ARG A 42 8.34 -5.33 -0.11
CA ARG A 42 8.22 -6.17 1.08
C ARG A 42 9.34 -5.87 2.08
N GLY A 43 9.00 -5.76 3.36
CA GLY A 43 9.94 -5.43 4.43
C GLY A 43 10.15 -3.93 4.65
N HIS A 44 9.50 -3.07 3.86
CA HIS A 44 9.41 -1.64 4.15
C HIS A 44 8.20 -1.33 5.03
N SER A 45 8.37 -0.34 5.90
CA SER A 45 7.28 0.18 6.72
C SER A 45 6.20 0.85 5.86
N ILE A 46 4.99 0.98 6.43
CA ILE A 46 3.91 1.75 5.81
C ILE A 46 4.33 3.20 5.54
N TYR A 47 5.20 3.77 6.37
CA TYR A 47 5.69 5.14 6.21
C TYR A 47 6.58 5.29 4.98
N GLU A 48 7.55 4.40 4.80
CA GLU A 48 8.39 4.37 3.58
C GLU A 48 7.54 4.15 2.32
N CYS A 49 6.54 3.28 2.40
CA CYS A 49 5.60 3.07 1.30
C CYS A 49 4.79 4.35 0.98
N ASN A 50 4.40 5.12 2.00
CA ASN A 50 3.72 6.40 1.81
C ASN A 50 4.63 7.45 1.18
N GLU A 51 5.91 7.50 1.56
CA GLU A 51 6.90 8.41 0.96
C GLU A 51 7.05 8.15 -0.55
N VAL A 52 7.07 6.87 -0.96
CA VAL A 52 7.11 6.48 -2.38
C VAL A 52 5.85 6.96 -3.12
N LEU A 53 4.67 6.80 -2.53
CA LEU A 53 3.42 7.25 -3.14
C LEU A 53 3.37 8.78 -3.26
N GLU A 54 3.76 9.49 -2.20
CA GLU A 54 3.81 10.95 -2.19
C GLU A 54 4.80 11.50 -3.24
N ALA A 55 5.97 10.87 -3.38
CA ALA A 55 6.94 11.24 -4.42
C ALA A 55 6.42 11.06 -5.85
N LEU A 56 5.43 10.17 -6.04
CA LEU A 56 4.74 9.96 -7.32
C LEU A 56 3.49 10.84 -7.49
N GLY A 57 3.19 11.73 -6.53
CA GLY A 57 1.97 12.54 -6.53
C GLY A 57 0.69 11.75 -6.26
N LEU A 58 0.83 10.57 -5.64
CA LEU A 58 -0.25 9.64 -5.34
C LEU A 58 -0.71 9.75 -3.88
N SER A 59 -1.93 9.30 -3.61
CA SER A 59 -2.47 9.32 -2.24
C SER A 59 -1.76 8.29 -1.35
N PRO A 60 -1.50 8.59 -0.07
CA PRO A 60 -0.88 7.64 0.85
C PRO A 60 -1.84 6.49 1.21
N LEU A 61 -1.28 5.37 1.70
CA LEU A 61 -1.99 4.16 2.13
C LEU A 61 -2.87 4.37 3.36
N CYS A 62 -2.44 5.25 4.26
CA CYS A 62 -3.18 5.68 5.44
C CYS A 62 -2.99 7.19 5.62
N ALA A 63 -3.98 7.84 6.22
CA ALA A 63 -3.86 9.24 6.60
C ALA A 63 -2.69 9.42 7.58
N LYS A 64 -1.95 10.53 7.46
CA LYS A 64 -0.82 10.91 8.34
C LYS A 64 -1.18 11.12 9.83
N ALA A 65 -2.38 10.75 10.26
CA ALA A 65 -2.91 10.98 11.61
C ALA A 65 -2.05 10.37 12.74
N TYR A 66 -1.11 9.47 12.43
CA TYR A 66 -0.22 8.89 13.44
C TYR A 66 1.06 9.69 13.72
N LYS A 67 1.48 10.60 12.83
CA LYS A 67 2.70 11.41 13.06
C LYS A 67 2.45 12.59 14.01
N GLU A 68 1.20 13.04 14.11
CA GLU A 68 0.79 14.14 15.01
C GLU A 68 0.32 13.67 16.39
N MET A 69 0.08 12.36 16.59
CA MET A 69 -0.28 11.82 17.92
C MET A 69 0.93 11.52 18.81
N ILE A 70 2.16 11.62 18.29
CA ILE A 70 3.42 11.39 19.02
C ILE A 70 4.36 12.61 18.93
N SER A 71 3.85 13.77 18.48
CA SER A 71 4.60 15.03 18.44
C SER A 71 4.17 15.96 19.57
#